data_AF-A0A2I0KJ47-F1
#
_entry.id   AF-A0A2I0KJ47-F1
#
_cell.length_a   1.000
_cell.length_b   1.000
_cell.length_c   1.000
_cell.angle_alpha   90.00
_cell.angle_beta   90.00
_cell.angle_gamma   90.00
#
_symmetry.space_group_name_H-M   'P 1'
#
loop_
_entity.id
_entity.type
_entity.pdbx_description
1 polymer ?
#
loop_
_entity_poly.entity_id
_entity_poly.type
_entity_poly.pdbx_seq_one_letter_code
_entity_poly.pdbx_strand_id
1 'polypeptide(L)'
;MHVFGVENRDTLTHKTTGYSAKLLKKPDQCKAVYACSHLFWVDDQDNMKDGERALLCLKRALRIANAAQQMSNVTRGSAGSVTLFVEILNKYLYFFEKGNPQITVAAIQSLIELITTEMQSDTTTPDSTADAFFASTLRYIQFQKQKGGAVGEKYGPIKV
;
A
#
# COMPACT_ATOMS: atom_id res chain seq x y z
N MET A 1 -16.50 -18.69 2.73
CA MET A 1 -17.56 -19.16 1.80
C MET A 1 -17.13 -18.78 0.39
N HIS A 2 -16.82 -19.74 -0.48
CA HIS A 2 -16.38 -19.50 -1.87
C HIS A 2 -17.37 -20.16 -2.80
N VAL A 3 -18.31 -19.39 -3.32
CA VAL A 3 -19.44 -19.88 -4.13
C VAL A 3 -19.14 -19.79 -5.64
N PHE A 4 -18.21 -18.91 -6.04
CA PHE A 4 -17.87 -18.68 -7.44
C PHE A 4 -16.69 -19.55 -7.88
N GLY A 5 -16.83 -20.20 -9.04
CA GLY A 5 -15.72 -20.85 -9.74
C GLY A 5 -14.68 -19.88 -10.28
N VAL A 6 -13.56 -20.40 -10.76
CA VAL A 6 -12.36 -19.62 -11.16
C VAL A 6 -12.68 -18.52 -12.17
N GLU A 7 -13.39 -18.85 -13.26
CA GLU A 7 -13.72 -17.89 -14.33
C GLU A 7 -14.63 -16.74 -13.85
N ASN A 8 -15.66 -17.08 -13.06
CA ASN A 8 -16.57 -16.09 -12.50
C ASN A 8 -15.84 -15.18 -11.50
N ARG A 9 -14.96 -15.75 -10.67
CA ARG A 9 -14.13 -14.99 -9.74
C ARG A 9 -13.14 -14.09 -10.48
N ASP A 10 -12.49 -14.56 -11.54
CA ASP A 10 -11.59 -13.74 -12.35
C ASP A 10 -12.33 -12.53 -12.94
N THR A 11 -13.50 -12.78 -13.54
CA THR A 11 -14.37 -11.73 -14.07
C THR A 11 -14.78 -10.71 -13.01
N LEU A 12 -15.22 -11.18 -11.83
CA LEU A 12 -15.63 -10.31 -10.73
C LEU A 12 -14.46 -9.47 -10.21
N THR A 13 -13.30 -10.08 -9.95
CA THR A 13 -12.12 -9.35 -9.44
C THR A 13 -11.60 -8.31 -10.43
N HIS A 14 -11.58 -8.63 -11.73
CA HIS A 14 -11.22 -7.69 -12.78
C HIS A 14 -12.20 -6.51 -12.85
N LYS A 15 -13.52 -6.78 -12.87
CA LYS A 15 -14.55 -5.73 -12.88
C LYS A 15 -14.50 -4.86 -11.63
N THR A 16 -14.43 -5.45 -10.44
CA THR A 16 -14.33 -4.72 -9.17
C THR A 16 -13.12 -3.79 -9.17
N THR A 17 -11.94 -4.29 -9.51
CA THR A 17 -10.72 -3.46 -9.62
C THR A 17 -10.88 -2.33 -10.63
N GLY A 18 -11.53 -2.62 -11.77
CA GLY A 18 -11.84 -1.64 -12.81
C GLY A 18 -12.77 -0.52 -12.32
N TYR A 19 -13.81 -0.84 -11.56
CA TYR A 19 -14.76 0.14 -11.01
C TYR A 19 -14.18 0.92 -9.82
N SER A 20 -13.39 0.27 -8.94
CA SER A 20 -12.69 0.94 -7.84
C SER A 20 -11.80 2.08 -8.32
N ALA A 21 -11.16 1.91 -9.49
CA ALA A 21 -10.34 2.95 -10.09
C ALA A 21 -11.12 4.06 -10.83
N LYS A 22 -12.46 3.96 -10.89
CA LYS A 22 -13.36 4.92 -11.52
C LYS A 22 -14.20 5.71 -10.51
N LEU A 23 -13.98 5.53 -9.20
CA LEU A 23 -14.63 6.36 -8.17
C LEU A 23 -14.35 7.85 -8.41
N LEU A 24 -15.20 8.75 -7.93
CA LEU A 24 -15.05 10.18 -8.23
C LEU A 24 -13.82 10.80 -7.54
N LYS A 25 -13.70 10.62 -6.23
CA LYS A 25 -12.65 11.23 -5.42
C LYS A 25 -11.37 10.39 -5.46
N LYS A 26 -10.21 11.02 -5.65
CA LYS A 26 -8.92 10.31 -5.71
C LYS A 26 -8.55 9.55 -4.43
N PRO A 27 -8.77 10.09 -3.22
CA PRO A 27 -8.53 9.32 -2.00
C PRO A 27 -9.36 8.03 -1.97
N ASP A 28 -10.64 8.12 -2.32
CA ASP A 28 -11.54 6.96 -2.36
C ASP A 28 -11.12 5.96 -3.45
N GLN A 29 -10.74 6.44 -4.64
CA GLN A 29 -10.15 5.61 -5.70
C GLN A 29 -8.92 4.85 -5.19
N CYS A 30 -7.99 5.55 -4.53
CA CYS A 30 -6.76 4.96 -4.00
C CYS A 30 -7.08 3.85 -2.99
N LYS A 31 -7.94 4.14 -2.01
CA LYS A 31 -8.37 3.21 -0.97
C LYS A 31 -9.04 1.97 -1.54
N ALA A 32 -9.97 2.16 -2.46
CA ALA A 32 -10.66 1.05 -3.11
C ALA A 32 -9.70 0.20 -3.96
N VAL A 33 -8.75 0.82 -4.67
CA VAL A 33 -7.80 0.10 -5.53
C VAL A 33 -6.78 -0.70 -4.73
N TYR A 34 -6.17 -0.14 -3.67
CA TYR A 34 -5.27 -0.97 -2.85
C TYR A 34 -6.06 -2.06 -2.12
N ALA A 35 -7.32 -1.84 -1.74
CA ALA A 35 -8.13 -2.88 -1.10
C ALA A 35 -8.36 -4.08 -2.05
N CYS A 36 -8.47 -3.83 -3.35
CA CYS A 36 -8.57 -4.88 -4.37
C CYS A 36 -7.36 -5.81 -4.42
N SER A 37 -6.19 -5.40 -3.92
CA SER A 37 -5.00 -6.29 -3.86
C SER A 37 -5.28 -7.58 -3.06
N HIS A 38 -6.10 -7.50 -2.01
CA HIS A 38 -6.50 -8.66 -1.21
C HIS A 38 -7.42 -9.63 -1.95
N LEU A 39 -8.08 -9.18 -3.03
CA LEU A 39 -8.86 -10.07 -3.88
C LEU A 39 -7.97 -11.05 -4.65
N PHE A 40 -6.67 -10.74 -4.80
CA PHE A 40 -5.70 -11.54 -5.54
C PHE A 40 -4.76 -12.34 -4.66
N TRP A 41 -4.78 -12.14 -3.34
CA TRP A 41 -3.89 -12.83 -2.42
C TRP A 41 -4.63 -13.15 -1.12
N VAL A 42 -5.10 -14.40 -1.01
CA VAL A 42 -5.87 -14.91 0.14
C VAL A 42 -5.02 -15.96 0.87
N ASP A 43 -4.78 -15.73 2.16
CA ASP A 43 -3.81 -16.52 2.94
C ASP A 43 -4.17 -18.01 3.03
N ASP A 44 -5.46 -18.32 3.22
CA ASP A 44 -5.96 -19.69 3.46
C ASP A 44 -6.22 -20.47 2.16
N GLN A 45 -5.84 -19.93 0.99
CA GLN A 45 -6.12 -20.52 -0.31
C GLN A 45 -4.92 -20.37 -1.25
N ASP A 46 -4.09 -21.42 -1.31
CA ASP A 46 -2.90 -21.43 -2.16
C ASP A 46 -3.23 -21.26 -3.66
N ASN A 47 -4.41 -21.71 -4.11
CA ASN A 47 -4.90 -21.49 -5.46
C ASN A 47 -5.36 -20.04 -5.74
N MET A 48 -5.30 -19.14 -4.74
CA MET A 48 -5.71 -17.73 -4.84
C MET A 48 -4.59 -16.77 -4.39
N LYS A 49 -3.33 -17.13 -4.67
CA LYS A 49 -2.13 -16.30 -4.45
C LYS A 49 -1.53 -15.82 -5.77
N ASP A 50 -2.14 -14.81 -6.37
CA ASP A 50 -1.63 -14.08 -7.53
C ASP A 50 -0.91 -12.79 -7.05
N GLY A 51 0.37 -12.94 -6.77
CA GLY A 51 1.21 -11.86 -6.24
C GLY A 51 1.43 -10.71 -7.24
N GLU A 52 1.41 -11.00 -8.54
CA GLU A 52 1.63 -10.01 -9.59
C GLU A 52 0.43 -9.06 -9.69
N ARG A 53 -0.79 -9.60 -9.68
CA ARG A 53 -2.01 -8.77 -9.68
C ARG A 53 -2.19 -8.00 -8.38
N ALA A 54 -1.81 -8.58 -7.24
CA ALA A 54 -1.77 -7.85 -5.98
C ALA A 54 -0.83 -6.63 -6.08
N LEU A 55 0.41 -6.83 -6.56
CA LEU A 55 1.36 -5.73 -6.79
C LEU A 55 0.86 -4.71 -7.83
N LEU A 56 0.18 -5.15 -8.89
CA LEU A 56 -0.39 -4.25 -9.89
C LEU A 56 -1.42 -3.29 -9.26
N CYS A 57 -2.27 -3.80 -8.35
CA CYS A 57 -3.20 -2.97 -7.59
C CYS A 57 -2.46 -1.93 -6.75
N LEU A 58 -1.41 -2.33 -6.03
CA LEU A 58 -0.62 -1.42 -5.19
C LEU A 58 0.11 -0.35 -6.01
N LYS A 59 0.73 -0.73 -7.13
CA LYS A 59 1.37 0.22 -8.06
C LYS A 59 0.35 1.22 -8.64
N ARG A 60 -0.86 0.75 -8.96
CA ARG A 60 -1.94 1.63 -9.42
C ARG A 60 -2.42 2.57 -8.32
N ALA A 61 -2.59 2.09 -7.09
CA ALA A 61 -2.95 2.91 -5.93
C ALA A 61 -1.88 3.99 -5.69
N LEU A 62 -0.59 3.65 -5.78
CA LEU A 62 0.51 4.60 -5.64
C LEU A 62 0.46 5.72 -6.69
N ARG A 63 0.15 5.40 -7.96
CA ARG A 63 -0.06 6.42 -9.00
C ARG A 63 -1.25 7.33 -8.69
N ILE A 64 -2.33 6.79 -8.12
CA ILE A 64 -3.51 7.56 -7.73
C ILE A 64 -3.21 8.45 -6.53
N ALA A 65 -2.46 7.96 -5.54
CA ALA A 65 -2.00 8.72 -4.38
C ALA A 65 -1.12 9.91 -4.82
N ASN A 66 -0.17 9.68 -5.72
CA ASN A 66 0.63 10.75 -6.33
C ASN A 66 -0.26 11.81 -7.02
N ALA A 67 -1.24 11.38 -7.83
CA ALA A 67 -2.16 12.32 -8.47
C ALA A 67 -3.02 13.10 -7.45
N ALA A 68 -3.41 12.46 -6.34
CA ALA A 68 -4.13 13.12 -5.25
C ALA A 68 -3.26 14.21 -4.59
N GLN A 69 -2.02 13.86 -4.23
CA GLN A 69 -1.02 14.76 -3.62
C GLN A 69 -0.76 16.00 -4.50
N GLN A 70 -0.60 15.80 -5.81
CA GLN A 70 -0.34 16.91 -6.74
C GLN A 70 -1.55 17.86 -6.85
N MET A 71 -2.78 17.33 -6.85
CA MET A 71 -3.98 18.18 -6.90
C MET A 71 -4.19 19.01 -5.63
N SER A 72 -3.88 18.44 -4.47
CA SER A 72 -3.90 19.17 -3.20
C SER A 72 -2.87 20.30 -3.17
N ASN A 73 -1.65 20.07 -3.67
CA ASN A 73 -0.60 21.09 -3.69
C ASN A 73 -0.97 22.30 -4.57
N VAL A 74 -1.77 22.09 -5.63
CA VAL A 74 -2.28 23.17 -6.51
C VAL A 74 -3.46 23.92 -5.87
N THR A 75 -4.29 23.23 -5.06
CA THR A 75 -5.46 23.82 -4.42
C THR A 75 -5.04 24.41 -3.07
N ARG A 76 -4.55 25.66 -3.08
CA ARG A 76 -4.12 26.40 -1.88
C ARG A 76 -5.19 26.31 -0.77
N GLY A 77 -4.97 25.45 0.22
CA GLY A 77 -5.89 25.27 1.36
C GLY A 77 -6.03 23.84 1.88
N SER A 78 -5.56 22.83 1.15
CA SER A 78 -5.43 21.47 1.68
C SER A 78 -4.16 20.87 1.09
N ALA A 79 -3.07 20.77 1.87
CA ALA A 79 -1.96 19.94 1.41
C ALA A 79 -2.41 18.48 1.34
N GLY A 80 -1.77 17.72 0.46
CA GLY A 80 -2.03 16.31 0.35
C GLY A 80 -1.56 15.63 1.62
N SER A 81 -2.47 14.94 2.31
CA SER A 81 -2.04 14.14 3.45
C SER A 81 -1.26 12.94 2.92
N VAL A 82 0.00 12.80 3.36
CA VAL A 82 0.85 11.63 3.05
C VAL A 82 0.24 10.31 3.53
N THR A 83 -0.84 10.37 4.30
CA THR A 83 -1.62 9.24 4.81
C THR A 83 -1.86 8.16 3.76
N LEU A 84 -2.21 8.49 2.51
CA LEU A 84 -2.44 7.48 1.48
C LEU A 84 -1.17 6.66 1.16
N PHE A 85 0.00 7.29 1.18
CA PHE A 85 1.26 6.58 0.97
C PHE A 85 1.58 5.66 2.17
N VAL A 86 1.32 6.12 3.39
CA VAL A 86 1.48 5.31 4.61
C VAL A 86 0.52 4.11 4.62
N GLU A 87 -0.73 4.29 4.19
CA GLU A 87 -1.71 3.21 4.02
C GLU A 87 -1.21 2.17 2.99
N ILE A 88 -0.70 2.63 1.84
CA ILE A 88 -0.13 1.75 0.82
C ILE A 88 1.10 1.01 1.36
N LEU A 89 2.00 1.68 2.09
CA LEU A 89 3.16 1.05 2.73
C LEU A 89 2.74 -0.10 3.65
N ASN A 90 1.71 0.11 4.46
CA ASN A 90 1.18 -0.94 5.32
C ASN A 90 0.63 -2.13 4.51
N LYS A 91 0.07 -1.90 3.32
CA LYS A 91 -0.31 -3.00 2.40
C LYS A 91 0.89 -3.73 1.82
N TYR A 92 1.95 -3.02 1.44
CA TYR A 92 3.22 -3.65 1.04
C TYR A 92 3.76 -4.53 2.16
N LEU A 93 3.82 -4.02 3.40
CA LEU A 93 4.28 -4.79 4.56
C LEU A 93 3.42 -6.04 4.81
N TYR A 94 2.10 -5.93 4.73
CA TYR A 94 1.21 -7.10 4.85
C TYR A 94 1.57 -8.19 3.82
N PHE A 95 1.64 -7.88 2.53
CA PHE A 95 1.95 -8.89 1.52
C PHE A 95 3.40 -9.38 1.60
N PHE A 96 4.32 -8.52 2.02
CA PHE A 96 5.68 -8.91 2.34
C PHE A 96 5.69 -10.00 3.41
N GLU A 97 4.99 -9.80 4.54
CA GLU A 97 4.87 -10.79 5.62
C GLU A 97 4.27 -12.10 5.17
N LYS A 98 3.21 -12.03 4.35
CA LYS A 98 2.55 -13.20 3.78
C LYS A 98 3.35 -13.93 2.71
N GLY A 99 4.57 -13.45 2.42
CA GLY A 99 5.51 -14.15 1.55
C GLY A 99 5.24 -13.94 0.07
N ASN A 100 4.59 -12.85 -0.32
CA ASN A 100 4.44 -12.50 -1.72
C ASN A 100 5.82 -12.11 -2.33
N PRO A 101 6.38 -12.92 -3.25
CA PRO A 101 7.73 -12.68 -3.78
C PRO A 101 7.83 -11.42 -4.63
N GLN A 102 6.70 -10.91 -5.12
CA GLN A 102 6.65 -9.67 -5.90
C GLN A 102 6.88 -8.44 -5.03
N ILE A 103 6.72 -8.56 -3.71
CA ILE A 103 6.98 -7.48 -2.77
C ILE A 103 8.43 -7.57 -2.30
N THR A 104 9.25 -6.66 -2.80
CA THR A 104 10.69 -6.65 -2.51
C THR A 104 11.03 -5.64 -1.41
N VAL A 105 12.15 -5.89 -0.71
CA VAL A 105 12.71 -4.93 0.25
C VAL A 105 12.99 -3.59 -0.43
N ALA A 106 13.49 -3.60 -1.67
CA ALA A 106 13.73 -2.39 -2.44
C ALA A 106 12.45 -1.57 -2.65
N ALA A 107 11.33 -2.20 -2.99
CA ALA A 107 10.05 -1.50 -3.17
C ALA A 107 9.54 -0.87 -1.86
N ILE A 108 9.70 -1.56 -0.72
CA ILE A 108 9.36 -1.01 0.60
C ILE A 108 10.27 0.17 0.94
N GLN A 109 11.57 0.02 0.73
CA GLN A 109 12.58 1.06 0.99
C GLN A 109 12.28 2.33 0.19
N SER A 110 12.05 2.21 -1.12
CA SER A 110 11.72 3.35 -1.97
C SER A 110 10.43 4.06 -1.53
N LEU A 111 9.45 3.32 -1.00
CA LEU A 111 8.21 3.92 -0.51
C LEU A 111 8.40 4.65 0.83
N ILE A 112 9.24 4.13 1.73
CA ILE A 112 9.63 4.81 2.97
C ILE A 112 10.37 6.12 2.66
N GLU A 113 11.30 6.09 1.71
CA GLU A 113 12.04 7.27 1.25
C GLU A 113 11.11 8.31 0.61
N LEU A 114 10.15 7.87 -0.21
CA LEU A 114 9.12 8.75 -0.78
C LEU A 114 8.30 9.43 0.32
N ILE A 115 7.77 8.66 1.28
CA ILE A 115 6.97 9.22 2.39
C ILE A 115 7.79 10.23 3.19
N THR A 116 9.04 9.88 3.53
CA THR A 116 9.93 10.76 4.29
C THR A 116 10.19 12.08 3.56
N THR A 117 10.43 12.01 2.24
CA THR A 117 10.64 13.20 1.40
C THR A 117 9.41 14.08 1.34
N GLU A 118 8.22 13.49 1.14
CA GLU A 118 6.96 14.24 1.07
C GLU A 118 6.59 14.89 2.41
N MET A 119 6.92 14.24 3.54
CA MET A 119 6.70 14.80 4.88
C MET A 119 7.65 15.96 5.20
N GLN A 120 8.85 15.96 4.64
CA GLN A 120 9.85 17.02 4.83
C GLN A 120 9.69 18.17 3.82
N SER A 121 8.79 18.04 2.84
CA SER A 121 8.56 19.07 1.83
C SER A 121 7.93 20.32 2.45
N ASP A 122 8.50 21.49 2.17
CA ASP A 122 8.00 22.80 2.63
C ASP A 122 6.57 23.12 2.15
N THR A 123 6.07 22.39 1.15
CA THR A 123 4.71 22.52 0.61
C THR A 123 3.67 21.69 1.36
N THR A 124 4.10 20.79 2.25
CA THR A 124 3.22 19.90 3.00
C THR A 124 2.80 20.58 4.31
N THR A 125 1.49 20.67 4.55
CA THR A 125 1.00 21.14 5.85
C THR A 125 1.25 20.08 6.92
N PRO A 126 1.68 20.46 8.13
CA PRO A 126 1.88 19.51 9.23
C PRO A 126 0.59 18.72 9.50
N ASP A 127 0.69 17.39 9.43
CA ASP A 127 -0.41 16.47 9.71
C ASP A 127 0.01 15.52 10.82
N SER A 128 -0.24 15.95 12.06
CA SER A 128 0.11 15.17 13.27
C SER A 128 -0.44 13.74 13.26
N THR A 129 -1.55 13.50 12.57
CA THR A 129 -2.14 12.16 12.46
C THR A 129 -1.34 11.30 11.49
N ALA A 130 -0.97 11.85 10.33
CA ALA A 130 -0.11 11.17 9.37
C ALA A 130 1.29 10.91 9.95
N ASP A 131 1.85 11.88 10.69
CA ASP A 131 3.13 11.76 11.39
C ASP A 131 3.12 10.59 12.38
N ALA A 132 2.11 10.55 13.25
CA ALA A 132 1.93 9.47 14.22
C ALA A 132 1.73 8.11 13.54
N PHE A 133 1.00 8.07 12.42
CA PHE A 133 0.76 6.83 11.69
C PHE A 133 2.03 6.31 11.02
N PHE A 134 2.81 7.18 10.39
CA PHE A 134 4.09 6.79 9.80
C PHE A 134 5.09 6.35 10.86
N ALA A 135 5.22 7.11 11.96
CA ALA A 135 6.08 6.75 13.09
C ALA A 135 5.71 5.37 13.68
N SER A 136 4.42 5.07 13.79
CA SER A 136 3.93 3.76 14.23
C SER A 136 4.32 2.65 13.26
N THR A 137 4.26 2.92 11.95
CA THR A 137 4.67 1.99 10.89
C THR A 137 6.19 1.72 10.93
N LEU A 138 7.01 2.75 11.14
CA LEU A 138 8.46 2.60 11.30
C LEU A 138 8.82 1.81 12.57
N ARG A 139 8.16 2.11 13.69
CA ARG A 139 8.33 1.34 14.94
C ARG A 139 7.96 -0.12 14.75
N TYR A 140 6.91 -0.41 13.99
CA TYR A 140 6.54 -1.78 13.64
C TYR A 140 7.65 -2.49 12.86
N ILE A 141 8.24 -1.85 11.85
CA ILE A 141 9.38 -2.40 11.10
C ILE A 141 10.56 -2.68 12.03
N GLN A 142 10.90 -1.74 12.93
CA GLN A 142 11.98 -1.92 13.92
C GLN A 142 11.68 -3.10 14.86
N PHE A 143 10.45 -3.22 15.34
CA PHE A 143 10.02 -4.33 16.18
C PHE A 143 10.16 -5.68 15.47
N GLN A 144 9.79 -5.77 14.18
CA GLN A 144 9.93 -7.01 13.41
C GLN A 144 11.41 -7.41 13.23
N LYS A 145 12.33 -6.45 13.08
CA LYS A 145 13.78 -6.74 13.06
C LYS A 145 14.28 -7.36 14.36
N GLN A 146 13.78 -6.87 15.49
CA GLN A 146 14.24 -7.30 16.82
C GLN A 146 13.72 -8.68 17.23
N LYS A 147 12.67 -9.21 16.57
CA LYS A 147 12.14 -10.55 16.86
C LYS A 147 13.14 -11.69 16.61
N GLY A 148 14.19 -11.46 15.83
CA GLY A 148 15.14 -12.49 15.45
C GLY A 148 14.52 -13.58 14.56
N GLY A 149 15.28 -14.66 14.33
CA GLY A 149 14.90 -15.76 13.43
C GLY A 149 14.61 -15.30 12.00
N ALA A 150 13.82 -16.10 11.27
CA ALA A 150 13.51 -15.84 9.87
C ALA A 150 12.78 -14.50 9.64
N VAL A 151 11.98 -14.04 10.61
CA VAL A 151 11.29 -12.73 10.52
C VAL A 151 12.30 -11.59 10.67
N GLY A 152 13.17 -11.65 11.66
CA GLY A 152 14.21 -10.63 11.86
C GLY A 152 15.15 -10.52 10.66
N GLU A 153 15.60 -11.66 10.12
CA GLU A 153 16.44 -11.72 8.91
C GLU A 153 15.76 -11.10 7.69
N LYS A 154 14.48 -11.39 7.51
CA LYS A 154 13.67 -10.86 6.41
C LYS A 154 13.52 -9.33 6.45
N TYR A 155 13.38 -8.75 7.65
CA TYR A 155 13.25 -7.31 7.85
C TYR A 155 14.59 -6.58 7.96
N GLY A 156 15.68 -7.30 8.26
CA GLY A 156 17.02 -6.75 8.46
C GLY A 156 17.47 -5.75 7.38
N PRO A 157 17.28 -6.04 6.08
CA PRO A 157 17.74 -5.14 5.00
C PRO A 157 16.92 -3.85 4.83
N ILE A 158 15.71 -3.75 5.38
CA ILE A 158 14.87 -2.53 5.30
C ILE A 158 15.48 -1.47 6.22
N LYS A 159 15.75 -0.25 5.77
CA LYS A 159 16.30 0.84 6.60
C LYS A 159 15.17 1.78 7.03
N VAL A 160 15.12 2.08 8.32
CA VAL A 160 14.12 2.93 8.99
C VAL A 160 14.78 3.80 10.03
#